data_AF-A0A090QVD9-F1
#
_entry.id   AF-A0A090QVD9-F1
#
_cell.length_a   1.000
_cell.length_b   1.000
_cell.length_c   1.000
_cell.angle_alpha   90.00
_cell.angle_beta   90.00
_cell.angle_gamma   90.00
#
_symmetry.space_group_name_H-M   'P 1'
#
loop_
_entity.id
_entity.type
_entity.pdbx_description
1 polymer ?
#
loop_
_entity_poly.entity_id
_entity_poly.type
_entity_poly.pdbx_seq_one_letter_code
_entity_poly.pdbx_strand_id
1 'polypeptide(L)'
;MKNTFFLILVTLFILTSCQENKESLQKLPNYLEESHSYAQPNDAVITHLDLDINVDFETQVISGTATYDIVNYGSEQIILDSKFLEIESVTQNGEQTDFELGGDFDESLGQPLTVAIKEYTKKLPSPTLLRQKQKPYNGLLLNKQQIKQILFYSLKDKRF
;
A
#
# COMPACT_ATOMS: atom_id res chain seq x y z
N MET A 1 25.37 69.12 8.31
CA MET A 1 24.34 68.16 8.74
C MET A 1 23.60 67.56 7.53
N LYS A 2 24.31 66.93 6.59
CA LYS A 2 23.73 66.36 5.35
C LYS A 2 24.03 64.87 5.14
N ASN A 3 24.93 64.29 5.95
CA ASN A 3 25.32 62.88 5.86
C ASN A 3 24.50 61.93 6.76
N THR A 4 23.63 62.45 7.63
CA THR A 4 22.77 61.61 8.48
C THR A 4 21.48 61.19 7.79
N PHE A 5 21.08 61.88 6.70
CA PHE A 5 19.88 61.54 5.94
C PHE A 5 20.10 60.31 5.02
N PHE A 6 21.34 60.09 4.58
CA PHE A 6 21.70 58.95 3.72
C PHE A 6 21.72 57.61 4.49
N LEU A 7 21.89 57.66 5.81
CA LEU A 7 21.97 56.47 6.68
C LEU A 7 20.60 55.93 7.10
N ILE A 8 19.53 56.70 6.94
CA ILE A 8 18.14 56.31 7.28
C ILE A 8 17.42 55.65 6.08
N LEU A 9 17.87 55.92 4.85
CA LEU A 9 17.25 55.34 3.65
C LEU A 9 17.70 53.88 3.40
N VAL A 10 18.86 53.48 3.91
CA VAL A 10 19.43 52.13 3.72
C VAL A 10 18.83 51.11 4.70
N THR A 11 18.35 51.54 5.86
CA THR A 11 17.78 50.65 6.89
C THR A 11 16.33 50.25 6.65
N LEU A 12 15.59 50.96 5.78
CA LEU A 12 14.20 50.64 5.45
C LEU A 12 14.05 49.51 4.40
N PHE A 13 15.14 49.11 3.75
CA PHE A 13 15.12 48.09 2.69
C PHE A 13 15.30 46.65 3.17
N ILE A 14 15.54 46.42 4.47
CA ILE A 14 15.94 45.11 5.01
C ILE A 14 14.75 44.29 5.56
N LEU A 15 13.53 44.84 5.57
CA LEU A 15 12.35 44.13 6.11
C LEU A 15 11.53 43.36 5.08
N THR A 16 11.95 43.28 3.82
CA THR A 16 11.41 42.28 2.88
C THR A 16 12.15 40.96 3.04
N SER A 17 12.10 40.40 4.26
CA SER A 17 12.39 38.99 4.46
C SER A 17 11.28 38.22 3.75
N CYS A 18 11.58 37.74 2.54
CA CYS A 18 10.74 36.79 1.84
C CYS A 18 10.44 35.63 2.79
N GLN A 19 9.20 35.57 3.29
CA GLN A 19 8.66 34.31 3.77
C GLN A 19 8.33 33.53 2.51
N GLU A 20 9.34 32.83 1.99
CA GLU A 20 9.13 31.78 1.00
C GLU A 20 8.34 30.70 1.74
N ASN A 21 7.01 30.80 1.62
CA ASN A 21 6.11 29.75 1.99
C ASN A 21 6.39 28.63 0.98
N LYS A 22 7.42 27.83 1.25
CA LYS A 22 7.63 26.57 0.58
C LYS A 22 6.44 25.72 0.99
N GLU A 23 5.37 25.82 0.21
CA GLU A 23 4.45 24.72 0.08
C GLU A 23 5.34 23.51 -0.20
N SER A 24 5.48 22.67 0.82
CA SER A 24 6.09 21.38 0.65
C SER A 24 5.12 20.64 -0.25
N LEU A 25 5.35 20.72 -1.56
CA LEU A 25 5.02 19.65 -2.48
C LEU A 25 5.52 18.40 -1.78
N GLN A 26 4.61 17.69 -1.13
CA GLN A 26 4.92 16.44 -0.46
C GLN A 26 5.49 15.60 -1.58
N LYS A 27 6.80 15.36 -1.53
CA LYS A 27 7.49 14.54 -2.52
C LYS A 27 6.72 13.23 -2.54
N LEU A 28 5.94 13.00 -3.61
CA LEU A 28 5.29 11.71 -3.82
C LEU A 28 6.40 10.66 -3.71
N PRO A 29 6.12 9.53 -3.05
CA PRO A 29 7.09 8.46 -3.07
C PRO A 29 7.40 8.14 -4.53
N ASN A 30 8.66 7.79 -4.78
CA ASN A 30 9.12 7.36 -6.09
C ASN A 30 9.76 5.99 -5.89
N TYR A 31 8.89 5.00 -5.73
CA TYR A 31 9.23 3.60 -5.77
C TYR A 31 9.57 3.24 -7.22
N LEU A 32 10.66 2.47 -7.40
CA LEU A 32 10.99 1.91 -8.71
C LEU A 32 9.93 0.89 -9.09
N GLU A 33 9.49 0.91 -10.35
CA GLU A 33 8.63 -0.15 -10.87
C GLU A 33 9.36 -1.49 -10.86
N GLU A 34 8.69 -2.52 -10.38
CA GLU A 34 9.26 -3.87 -10.25
C GLU A 34 8.54 -4.82 -11.21
N SER A 35 9.27 -5.44 -12.15
CA SER A 35 8.67 -6.30 -13.19
C SER A 35 8.08 -7.61 -12.68
N HIS A 36 8.30 -7.92 -11.39
CA HIS A 36 7.85 -9.16 -10.75
C HIS A 36 6.68 -8.94 -9.77
N SER A 37 6.06 -7.78 -9.83
CA SER A 37 4.89 -7.42 -9.04
C SER A 37 3.91 -6.65 -9.92
N TYR A 38 2.62 -6.84 -9.67
CA TYR A 38 1.57 -5.99 -10.24
C TYR A 38 1.30 -4.74 -9.38
N ALA A 39 1.86 -4.66 -8.18
CA ALA A 39 1.58 -3.57 -7.24
C ALA A 39 2.04 -2.21 -7.78
N GLN A 40 1.25 -1.18 -7.47
CA GLN A 40 1.52 0.22 -7.86
C GLN A 40 1.74 1.09 -6.61
N PRO A 41 2.89 0.97 -5.90
CA PRO A 41 3.12 1.64 -4.62
C PRO A 41 3.25 3.17 -4.72
N ASN A 42 3.44 3.71 -5.93
CA ASN A 42 3.40 5.16 -6.18
C ASN A 42 1.96 5.72 -6.13
N ASP A 43 0.94 4.87 -6.28
CA ASP A 43 -0.47 5.24 -6.33
C ASP A 43 -1.16 5.00 -4.97
N ALA A 44 -0.94 3.81 -4.38
CA ALA A 44 -1.36 3.48 -3.03
C ALA A 44 -0.44 2.40 -2.43
N VAL A 45 -0.09 2.53 -1.15
CA VAL A 45 0.87 1.63 -0.49
C VAL A 45 0.33 1.09 0.84
N ILE A 46 0.60 -0.19 1.09
CA ILE A 46 0.33 -0.83 2.39
C ILE A 46 1.42 -0.44 3.38
N THR A 47 1.02 0.05 4.56
CA THR A 47 1.94 0.35 5.67
C THR A 47 1.88 -0.68 6.79
N HIS A 48 0.75 -1.37 6.94
CA HIS A 48 0.57 -2.42 7.94
C HIS A 48 -0.26 -3.58 7.40
N LEU A 49 -0.01 -4.77 7.95
CA LEU A 49 -0.79 -5.97 7.71
C LEU A 49 -0.97 -6.67 9.06
N ASP A 50 -2.23 -6.84 9.44
CA ASP A 50 -2.69 -7.71 10.52
C ASP A 50 -3.39 -8.93 9.91
N LEU A 51 -3.02 -10.12 10.35
CA LEU A 51 -3.43 -11.37 9.70
C LEU A 51 -4.03 -12.33 10.73
N ASP A 52 -5.32 -12.62 10.57
CA ASP A 52 -6.06 -13.61 11.35
C ASP A 52 -6.36 -14.83 10.46
N ILE A 53 -5.68 -15.95 10.72
CA ILE A 53 -5.75 -17.15 9.86
C ILE A 53 -6.03 -18.41 10.65
N ASN A 54 -6.80 -19.28 10.00
CA ASN A 54 -7.01 -20.68 10.36
C ASN A 54 -6.33 -21.59 9.33
N VAL A 55 -5.63 -22.61 9.82
CA VAL A 55 -4.93 -23.60 8.99
C VAL A 55 -5.60 -24.95 9.16
N ASP A 56 -6.18 -25.46 8.08
CA ASP A 56 -6.74 -26.80 8.01
C ASP A 56 -5.75 -27.76 7.35
N PHE A 57 -5.25 -28.72 8.13
CA PHE A 57 -4.28 -29.70 7.65
C PHE A 57 -4.92 -30.88 6.90
N GLU A 58 -6.21 -31.14 7.10
CA GLU A 58 -6.94 -32.20 6.39
C GLU A 58 -7.22 -31.77 4.97
N THR A 59 -7.72 -30.54 4.80
CA THR A 59 -8.03 -29.97 3.49
C THR A 59 -6.84 -29.25 2.85
N GLN A 60 -5.77 -29.02 3.61
CA GLN A 60 -4.59 -28.26 3.18
C GLN A 60 -4.93 -26.82 2.74
N VAL A 61 -5.91 -26.21 3.42
CA VAL A 61 -6.40 -24.86 3.14
C VAL A 61 -6.01 -23.92 4.27
N ILE A 62 -5.55 -22.72 3.90
CA ILE A 62 -5.43 -21.58 4.81
C ILE A 62 -6.60 -20.65 4.51
N SER A 63 -7.37 -20.31 5.55
CA SER A 63 -8.51 -19.40 5.45
C SER A 63 -8.38 -18.30 6.48
N GLY A 64 -8.76 -17.07 6.18
CA GLY A 64 -8.67 -16.01 7.17
C GLY A 64 -9.00 -14.63 6.63
N THR A 65 -8.64 -13.64 7.43
CA THR A 65 -8.79 -12.21 7.13
C THR A 65 -7.43 -11.53 7.19
N ALA A 66 -7.11 -10.75 6.16
CA ALA A 66 -5.98 -9.85 6.12
C ALA A 66 -6.48 -8.41 6.21
N THR A 67 -6.04 -7.70 7.24
CA THR A 67 -6.35 -6.28 7.48
C THR A 67 -5.17 -5.43 7.09
N TYR A 68 -5.36 -4.50 6.16
CA TYR A 68 -4.30 -3.62 5.66
C TYR A 68 -4.53 -2.18 6.09
N ASP A 69 -3.48 -1.54 6.59
CA ASP A 69 -3.43 -0.08 6.64
C ASP A 69 -2.85 0.43 5.33
N ILE A 70 -3.58 1.32 4.65
CA ILE A 70 -3.20 1.85 3.34
C ILE A 70 -2.98 3.36 3.43
N VAL A 71 -1.90 3.83 2.79
CA VAL A 71 -1.70 5.25 2.43
C VAL A 71 -2.03 5.40 0.95
N ASN A 72 -3.02 6.25 0.64
CA ASN A 72 -3.48 6.54 -0.71
C ASN A 72 -2.86 7.87 -1.19
N TYR A 73 -2.27 7.88 -2.39
CA TYR A 73 -1.68 9.06 -3.04
C TYR A 73 -2.57 9.70 -4.11
N GLY A 74 -3.88 9.44 -4.06
CA GLY A 74 -4.87 9.98 -5.01
C GLY A 74 -5.34 8.97 -6.05
N SER A 75 -5.27 7.67 -5.72
CA SER A 75 -5.78 6.58 -6.54
C SER A 75 -7.19 6.17 -6.09
N GLU A 76 -8.01 5.73 -7.04
CA GLU A 76 -9.32 5.12 -6.80
C GLU A 76 -9.21 3.63 -6.47
N GLN A 77 -8.02 3.05 -6.60
CA GLN A 77 -7.77 1.63 -6.40
C GLN A 77 -6.41 1.33 -5.77
N ILE A 78 -6.30 0.17 -5.15
CA ILE A 78 -5.01 -0.47 -4.83
C ILE A 78 -4.92 -1.80 -5.57
N ILE A 79 -3.74 -2.08 -6.13
CA ILE A 79 -3.43 -3.34 -6.79
C ILE A 79 -2.52 -4.16 -5.89
N LEU A 80 -2.92 -5.38 -5.58
CA LEU A 80 -2.18 -6.35 -4.75
C LEU A 80 -1.79 -7.56 -5.58
N ASP A 81 -0.63 -8.14 -5.31
CA ASP A 81 -0.27 -9.43 -5.87
C ASP A 81 -1.13 -10.53 -5.26
N SER A 82 -1.71 -11.39 -6.10
CA SER A 82 -2.50 -12.52 -5.65
C SER A 82 -2.15 -13.78 -6.43
N LYS A 83 -1.95 -14.89 -5.71
CA LYS A 83 -1.61 -16.17 -6.33
C LYS A 83 -2.28 -17.33 -5.60
N PHE A 84 -3.06 -18.12 -6.34
CA PHE A 84 -3.84 -19.22 -5.79
C PHE A 84 -4.76 -18.79 -4.63
N LEU A 85 -5.27 -17.56 -4.67
CA LEU A 85 -6.23 -17.04 -3.69
C LEU A 85 -7.66 -17.11 -4.24
N GLU A 86 -8.58 -17.37 -3.33
CA GLU A 86 -10.01 -17.18 -3.48
C GLU A 86 -10.42 -16.07 -2.52
N ILE A 87 -10.93 -14.96 -3.07
CA ILE A 87 -11.35 -13.80 -2.29
C ILE A 87 -12.85 -13.90 -2.05
N GLU A 88 -13.24 -13.99 -0.79
CA GLU A 88 -14.66 -14.11 -0.43
C GLU A 88 -15.35 -12.75 -0.34
N SER A 89 -14.64 -11.76 0.21
CA SER A 89 -15.16 -10.41 0.39
C SER A 89 -14.05 -9.43 0.67
N VAL A 90 -14.23 -8.20 0.22
CA VAL A 90 -13.38 -7.06 0.61
C VAL A 90 -14.25 -5.98 1.24
N THR A 91 -13.78 -5.43 2.36
CA THR A 91 -14.44 -4.29 3.02
C THR A 91 -13.44 -3.18 3.30
N GLN A 92 -13.91 -1.95 3.22
CA GLN A 92 -13.19 -0.74 3.57
C GLN A 92 -13.99 -0.02 4.65
N ASN A 93 -13.38 0.26 5.81
CA ASN A 93 -14.05 0.94 6.92
C ASN A 93 -15.38 0.29 7.36
N GLY A 94 -15.46 -1.04 7.27
CA GLY A 94 -16.64 -1.82 7.63
C GLY A 94 -17.73 -1.90 6.56
N GLU A 95 -17.56 -1.25 5.41
CA GLU A 95 -18.47 -1.32 4.27
C GLU A 95 -17.88 -2.19 3.16
N GLN A 96 -18.72 -2.95 2.44
CA GLN A 96 -18.27 -3.73 1.29
C GLN A 96 -17.75 -2.80 0.18
N THR A 97 -16.66 -3.20 -0.48
CA THR A 97 -16.10 -2.50 -1.64
C THR A 97 -15.87 -3.48 -2.78
N ASP A 98 -15.80 -2.94 -4.00
CA ASP A 98 -15.60 -3.70 -5.21
C ASP A 98 -14.16 -4.19 -5.30
N PHE A 99 -14.00 -5.40 -5.84
CA PHE A 99 -12.69 -5.98 -6.13
C PHE A 99 -12.76 -6.88 -7.37
N GLU A 100 -11.63 -7.04 -8.04
CA GLU A 100 -11.50 -7.88 -9.23
C GLU A 100 -10.14 -8.60 -9.25
N LEU A 101 -10.14 -9.87 -9.63
CA LEU A 101 -8.93 -10.58 -10.04
C LEU A 101 -8.74 -10.37 -11.53
N GLY A 102 -7.73 -9.60 -11.90
CA GLY A 102 -7.50 -9.18 -13.28
C GLY A 102 -6.79 -10.23 -14.12
N GLY A 103 -6.98 -10.12 -15.45
CA GLY A 103 -6.26 -10.86 -16.47
C GLY A 103 -6.41 -12.38 -16.42
N ASP A 104 -5.67 -13.07 -17.29
CA ASP A 104 -5.48 -14.51 -17.20
C ASP A 104 -4.45 -14.84 -16.10
N PHE A 105 -4.53 -16.05 -15.54
CA PHE A 105 -3.58 -16.49 -14.52
C PHE A 105 -2.18 -16.70 -15.09
N ASP A 106 -1.21 -15.94 -14.58
CA ASP A 106 0.21 -16.15 -14.88
C ASP A 106 0.83 -17.15 -13.90
N GLU A 107 1.54 -18.17 -14.40
CA GLU A 107 2.14 -19.20 -13.55
C GLU A 107 3.23 -18.66 -12.60
N SER A 108 3.92 -17.59 -13.00
CA SER A 108 5.00 -16.97 -12.23
C SER A 108 4.46 -15.90 -11.27
N LEU A 109 3.66 -14.97 -11.77
CA LEU A 109 3.16 -13.79 -11.05
C LEU A 109 1.80 -14.01 -10.37
N GLY A 110 0.97 -14.92 -10.88
CA GLY A 110 -0.42 -15.04 -10.47
C GLY A 110 -1.31 -14.01 -11.19
N GLN A 111 -2.19 -13.35 -10.44
CA GLN A 111 -3.13 -12.34 -10.94
C GLN A 111 -3.09 -11.09 -10.06
N PRO A 112 -3.25 -9.89 -10.62
CA PRO A 112 -3.49 -8.70 -9.82
C PRO A 112 -4.86 -8.78 -9.14
N LEU A 113 -4.91 -8.48 -7.85
CA LEU A 113 -6.14 -8.20 -7.13
C LEU A 113 -6.31 -6.68 -7.04
N THR A 114 -7.24 -6.16 -7.83
CA THR A 114 -7.60 -4.74 -7.82
C THR A 114 -8.74 -4.54 -6.82
N VAL A 115 -8.57 -3.61 -5.89
CA VAL A 115 -9.58 -3.27 -4.87
C VAL A 115 -9.89 -1.79 -4.97
N ALA A 116 -11.18 -1.46 -5.11
CA ALA A 116 -11.63 -0.08 -5.07
C ALA A 116 -11.43 0.50 -3.66
N ILE A 117 -10.79 1.68 -3.59
CA ILE A 117 -10.56 2.41 -2.34
C ILE A 117 -11.10 3.83 -2.48
N LYS A 118 -11.81 4.30 -1.45
CA LYS A 118 -12.25 5.70 -1.38
C LYS A 118 -11.05 6.64 -1.26
N GLU A 119 -11.14 7.81 -1.89
CA GLU A 119 -10.18 8.89 -1.70
C GLU A 119 -10.21 9.37 -0.25
N TYR A 120 -9.10 9.20 0.46
CA TYR A 120 -8.88 9.89 1.74
C TYR A 120 -7.81 10.94 1.53
N THR A 121 -8.24 12.20 1.50
CA THR A 121 -7.34 13.34 1.50
C THR A 121 -6.60 13.36 2.85
N LYS A 122 -5.26 13.19 2.79
CA LYS A 122 -4.27 13.07 3.89
C LYS A 122 -4.18 11.72 4.58
N LYS A 123 -3.05 11.02 4.31
CA LYS A 123 -2.15 10.27 5.24
C LYS A 123 -2.76 9.63 6.50
N LEU A 124 -3.99 9.18 6.46
CA LEU A 124 -4.60 8.41 7.53
C LEU A 124 -4.68 6.97 7.05
N PRO A 125 -4.16 6.01 7.82
CA PRO A 125 -4.30 4.60 7.49
C PRO A 125 -5.78 4.26 7.41
N SER A 126 -6.21 3.72 6.27
CA SER A 126 -7.55 3.19 6.10
C SER A 126 -7.50 1.66 6.24
N PRO A 127 -8.13 1.06 7.26
CA PRO A 127 -8.18 -0.38 7.40
C PRO A 127 -9.04 -0.98 6.28
N THR A 128 -8.40 -1.79 5.44
CA THR A 128 -9.07 -2.61 4.41
C THR A 128 -8.99 -4.07 4.84
N LEU A 129 -10.14 -4.72 4.99
CA LEU A 129 -10.22 -6.13 5.36
C LEU A 129 -10.47 -6.96 4.11
N LEU A 130 -9.59 -7.92 3.86
CA LEU A 130 -9.74 -8.93 2.82
C LEU A 130 -9.94 -10.29 3.46
N ARG A 131 -11.11 -10.89 3.22
CA ARG A 131 -11.36 -12.27 3.63
C ARG A 131 -11.04 -13.19 2.47
N GLN A 132 -10.15 -14.15 2.72
CA GLN A 132 -9.58 -14.98 1.67
C GLN A 132 -9.36 -16.42 2.11
N LYS A 133 -9.32 -17.29 1.12
CA LYS A 133 -8.96 -18.70 1.23
C LYS A 133 -7.91 -19.04 0.20
N GLN A 134 -6.90 -19.82 0.60
CA GLN A 134 -5.96 -20.38 -0.34
C GLN A 134 -6.60 -21.57 -1.05
N LYS A 135 -6.51 -21.61 -2.39
CA LYS A 135 -6.92 -22.78 -3.17
C LYS A 135 -5.99 -23.96 -2.87
N PRO A 136 -6.51 -25.19 -2.75
CA PRO A 136 -5.67 -26.36 -2.52
C PRO A 136 -4.67 -26.52 -3.66
N TYR A 137 -3.37 -26.55 -3.33
CA TYR A 137 -2.28 -26.68 -4.29
C TYR A 137 -1.90 -28.15 -4.45
N ASN A 138 -2.18 -28.74 -5.62
CA ASN A 138 -1.95 -30.17 -5.89
C ASN A 138 -0.51 -30.50 -6.35
N GLY A 139 0.41 -29.54 -6.38
CA GLY A 139 1.85 -29.77 -6.63
C GLY A 139 2.61 -30.06 -5.34
N LEU A 140 3.68 -30.88 -5.43
CA LEU A 140 4.57 -31.36 -4.34
C LEU A 140 4.29 -30.74 -2.96
N LEU A 141 3.66 -31.53 -2.09
CA LEU A 141 3.28 -31.26 -0.71
C LEU A 141 4.16 -30.18 -0.05
N LEU A 142 3.62 -28.97 0.04
CA LEU A 142 4.24 -27.89 0.81
C LEU A 142 4.27 -28.33 2.26
N ASN A 143 5.46 -28.68 2.76
CA ASN A 143 5.61 -29.10 4.13
C ASN A 143 5.39 -27.90 5.09
N LYS A 144 5.19 -28.16 6.38
CA LYS A 144 4.96 -27.11 7.39
C LYS A 144 6.06 -26.02 7.41
N GLN A 145 7.28 -26.32 6.98
CA GLN A 145 8.34 -25.32 6.83
C GLN A 145 8.13 -24.42 5.61
N GLN A 146 7.64 -24.95 4.48
CA GLN A 146 7.39 -24.17 3.27
C GLN A 146 6.18 -23.25 3.42
N ILE A 147 5.11 -23.68 4.08
CA ILE A 147 3.96 -22.81 4.41
C ILE A 147 4.40 -21.67 5.34
N LYS A 148 5.23 -21.98 6.35
CA LYS A 148 5.83 -20.97 7.22
C LYS A 148 6.76 -20.04 6.45
N GLN A 149 7.49 -20.53 5.46
CA GLN A 149 8.37 -19.75 4.60
C GLN A 149 7.56 -18.79 3.70
N ILE A 150 6.43 -19.22 3.12
CA ILE A 150 5.56 -18.39 2.28
C ILE A 150 4.91 -17.28 3.10
N LEU A 151 4.35 -17.60 4.27
CA LEU A 151 3.83 -16.60 5.21
C LEU A 151 4.93 -15.64 5.68
N PHE A 152 6.15 -16.14 5.90
CA PHE A 152 7.27 -15.31 6.32
C PHE A 152 7.86 -14.46 5.19
N TYR A 153 7.84 -14.90 3.93
CA TYR A 153 8.25 -14.11 2.76
C TYR A 153 7.25 -13.00 2.47
N SER A 154 5.95 -13.29 2.52
CA SER A 154 4.90 -12.28 2.36
C SER A 154 4.94 -11.20 3.47
N LEU A 155 5.45 -11.54 4.65
CA LEU A 155 5.64 -10.60 5.76
C LEU A 155 7.03 -9.95 5.83
N LYS A 156 8.03 -10.49 5.10
CA LYS A 156 9.43 -10.01 5.13
C LYS A 156 9.74 -8.92 4.13
N ASP A 157 8.87 -8.66 3.17
CA ASP A 157 9.04 -7.52 2.26
C ASP A 157 8.72 -6.16 2.92
N LYS A 158 8.53 -6.17 4.25
CA LYS A 158 8.61 -5.01 5.13
C LYS A 158 10.05 -4.55 5.36
N ARG A 159 10.80 -4.28 4.29
CA ARG A 159 12.03 -3.48 4.35
C ARG A 159 12.11 -2.50 3.19
N PHE A 160 11.31 -1.43 3.30
CA PHE A 160 11.72 -0.08 2.92
C PHE A 160 11.14 0.92 3.92
#